data_AF-A0A7Y7NN33-F1
#
_entry.id   AF-A0A7Y7NN33-F1
#
_cell.length_a   1.000
_cell.length_b   1.000
_cell.length_c   1.000
_cell.angle_alpha   90.00
_cell.angle_beta   90.00
_cell.angle_gamma   90.00
#
_symmetry.space_group_name_H-M   'P 1'
#
loop_
_entity.id
_entity.type
_entity.pdbx_description
1 polymer ?
#
loop_
_entity_poly.entity_id
_entity_poly.type
_entity_poly.pdbx_seq_one_letter_code
_entity_poly.pdbx_strand_id
1 'polypeptide(L)'
;MEKQQLLDQAKDKLTPLETGNIVNFVQNMSMQSLMDHPLVLLVLAIIGFYAIVRKSKFVLLFLFAAISIMLLIKFTLAPDIVGSELSIRSLLPFVAGGLVIGGALIYFTFIKSE
;
A
#
# COMPACT_ATOMS: atom_id res chain seq x y z
N MET A 1 -12.13 5.55 -41.46
CA MET A 1 -10.82 6.04 -40.98
C MET A 1 -10.79 6.21 -39.47
N GLU A 2 -11.82 6.76 -38.83
CA GLU A 2 -11.89 6.91 -37.35
C GLU A 2 -11.80 5.58 -36.57
N LYS A 3 -12.43 4.51 -37.07
CA LYS A 3 -12.42 3.19 -36.39
C LYS A 3 -11.04 2.53 -36.36
N GLN A 4 -10.16 2.82 -37.33
CA GLN A 4 -8.78 2.31 -37.34
C GLN A 4 -7.91 3.06 -36.35
N GLN A 5 -8.07 4.38 -36.23
CA GLN A 5 -7.37 5.18 -35.20
C GLN A 5 -7.75 4.77 -33.78
N LEU A 6 -9.02 4.40 -33.54
CA LEU A 6 -9.46 3.90 -32.24
C LEU A 6 -8.88 2.50 -31.93
N LEU A 7 -8.72 1.66 -32.95
CA LEU A 7 -8.05 0.36 -32.81
C LEU A 7 -6.56 0.51 -32.52
N ASP A 8 -5.89 1.45 -33.18
CA ASP A 8 -4.47 1.71 -32.95
C ASP A 8 -4.22 2.35 -31.57
N GLN A 9 -5.08 3.28 -31.12
CA GLN A 9 -5.02 3.83 -29.76
C GLN A 9 -5.35 2.80 -28.69
N ALA A 10 -6.30 1.90 -28.94
CA ALA A 10 -6.58 0.79 -28.04
C ALA A 10 -5.40 -0.17 -27.99
N LYS A 11 -4.78 -0.47 -29.14
CA LYS A 11 -3.60 -1.33 -29.24
C LYS A 11 -2.42 -0.71 -28.49
N ASP A 12 -2.13 0.58 -28.66
CA ASP A 12 -1.08 1.28 -27.93
C ASP A 12 -1.32 1.30 -26.41
N LYS A 13 -2.59 1.41 -25.97
CA LYS A 13 -2.94 1.34 -24.54
C LYS A 13 -2.98 -0.08 -23.96
N LEU A 14 -3.16 -1.10 -24.79
CA LEU A 14 -3.21 -2.51 -24.40
C LEU A 14 -1.86 -3.22 -24.55
N THR A 15 -0.92 -2.66 -25.32
CA THR A 15 0.47 -3.12 -25.44
C THR A 15 1.17 -3.26 -24.06
N PRO A 16 1.04 -2.33 -23.10
CA PRO A 16 1.62 -2.51 -21.77
C PRO A 16 0.92 -3.57 -20.90
N LEU A 17 -0.25 -4.09 -21.32
CA LEU A 17 -0.96 -5.20 -20.67
C LEU A 17 -0.62 -6.55 -21.29
N GLU A 18 0.29 -6.59 -22.27
CA GLU A 18 0.87 -7.85 -22.73
C GLU A 18 1.41 -8.61 -21.52
N THR A 19 1.03 -9.88 -21.42
CA THR A 19 1.27 -10.70 -20.24
C THR A 19 2.76 -10.73 -19.85
N GLY A 20 3.68 -10.58 -20.81
CA GLY A 20 5.11 -10.44 -20.53
C GLY A 20 5.49 -9.16 -19.78
N ASN A 21 4.80 -8.05 -20.06
CA ASN A 21 5.00 -6.78 -19.37
C ASN A 21 4.33 -6.77 -17.99
N ILE A 22 3.20 -7.47 -17.82
CA ILE A 22 2.59 -7.71 -16.50
C ILE A 22 3.48 -8.61 -15.64
N VAL A 23 4.04 -9.68 -16.21
CA VAL A 23 4.97 -10.57 -15.51
C VAL A 23 6.26 -9.84 -15.16
N ASN A 24 6.83 -9.03 -16.06
CA ASN A 24 7.97 -8.18 -15.76
C ASN A 24 7.62 -7.06 -14.76
N PHE A 25 6.41 -6.53 -14.77
CA PHE A 25 5.94 -5.55 -13.78
C PHE A 25 5.77 -6.19 -12.40
N VAL A 26 5.27 -7.42 -12.32
CA VAL A 26 5.17 -8.19 -11.07
C VAL A 26 6.55 -8.64 -10.57
N GLN A 27 7.46 -9.03 -11.47
CA GLN A 27 8.82 -9.43 -11.11
C GLN A 27 9.72 -8.24 -10.75
N ASN A 28 9.53 -7.08 -11.37
CA ASN A 28 10.28 -5.85 -11.07
C ASN A 28 9.54 -4.89 -10.12
N MET A 29 8.32 -5.23 -9.68
CA MET A 29 7.68 -4.60 -8.52
C MET A 29 8.46 -5.02 -7.28
N SER A 30 9.54 -4.30 -7.03
CA SER A 30 10.18 -4.30 -5.72
C SER A 30 9.14 -3.88 -4.68
N MET A 31 9.21 -4.44 -3.47
CA MET A 31 8.36 -4.00 -2.34
C MET A 31 8.39 -2.47 -2.18
N GLN A 32 9.50 -1.83 -2.53
CA GLN A 32 9.70 -0.40 -2.56
C GLN A 32 8.70 0.32 -3.48
N SER A 33 8.48 -0.15 -4.72
CA SER A 33 7.57 0.51 -5.66
C SER A 33 6.12 0.43 -5.19
N LEU A 34 5.73 -0.66 -4.53
CA LEU A 34 4.42 -0.77 -3.87
C LEU A 34 4.29 0.20 -2.69
N MET A 35 5.33 0.33 -1.88
CA MET A 35 5.31 1.19 -0.69
C MET A 35 5.31 2.68 -1.02
N ASP A 36 5.94 3.09 -2.13
CA ASP A 36 5.94 4.49 -2.55
C ASP A 36 4.72 4.82 -3.45
N HIS A 37 3.90 3.83 -3.82
CA HIS A 37 2.71 4.06 -4.64
C HIS A 37 1.51 4.55 -3.80
N PRO A 38 0.91 5.72 -4.13
CA PRO A 38 -0.20 6.29 -3.36
C PRO A 38 -1.46 5.40 -3.35
N LEU A 39 -1.64 4.54 -4.35
CA LEU A 39 -2.71 3.53 -4.37
C LEU A 39 -2.62 2.54 -3.21
N VAL A 40 -1.42 2.14 -2.78
CA VAL A 40 -1.28 1.18 -1.68
C VAL A 40 -1.74 1.81 -0.36
N LEU A 41 -1.40 3.07 -0.13
CA LEU A 41 -1.93 3.85 1.00
C LEU A 41 -3.46 3.98 0.93
N LEU A 42 -4.02 4.24 -0.25
CA LEU A 42 -5.47 4.33 -0.43
C LEU A 42 -6.17 3.00 -0.10
N VAL A 43 -5.65 1.87 -0.61
CA VAL A 43 -6.20 0.54 -0.35
C VAL A 43 -6.09 0.21 1.14
N LEU A 44 -4.95 0.44 1.77
CA LEU A 44 -4.77 0.24 3.21
C LEU A 44 -5.71 1.12 4.03
N ALA A 45 -5.93 2.37 3.62
CA ALA A 45 -6.87 3.28 4.28
C ALA A 45 -8.31 2.78 4.19
N ILE A 46 -8.74 2.29 3.01
CA ILE A 46 -10.09 1.73 2.83
C ILE A 46 -10.27 0.47 3.70
N ILE A 47 -9.29 -0.44 3.69
CA ILE A 47 -9.35 -1.67 4.50
C ILE A 47 -9.33 -1.32 5.99
N GLY A 48 -8.49 -0.37 6.41
CA GLY A 48 -8.41 0.12 7.78
C GLY A 48 -9.71 0.77 8.24
N PHE A 49 -10.30 1.64 7.43
CA PHE A 49 -11.59 2.25 7.71
C PHE A 49 -12.69 1.18 7.84
N TYR A 50 -12.75 0.23 6.91
CA TYR A 50 -13.70 -0.87 6.97
C TYR A 50 -13.49 -1.71 8.25
N ALA A 51 -12.25 -2.03 8.61
CA ALA A 51 -11.93 -2.78 9.83
C ALA A 51 -12.38 -2.06 11.10
N ILE A 52 -12.24 -0.73 11.15
CA ILE A 52 -12.75 0.11 12.25
C ILE A 52 -14.27 0.06 12.32
N VAL A 53 -14.97 0.22 11.19
CA VAL A 53 -16.44 0.18 11.13
C VAL A 53 -16.97 -1.20 11.53
N ARG A 54 -16.37 -2.27 11.01
CA ARG A 54 -16.69 -3.68 11.37
C ARG A 54 -16.19 -4.08 12.76
N LYS A 55 -15.44 -3.23 13.45
CA LYS A 55 -14.82 -3.47 14.76
C LYS A 55 -14.02 -4.78 14.81
N SER A 56 -13.39 -5.16 13.70
CA SER A 56 -12.70 -6.45 13.59
C SER A 56 -11.30 -6.36 14.19
N LYS A 57 -11.16 -6.72 15.48
CA LYS A 57 -9.88 -6.68 16.22
C LYS A 57 -8.75 -7.41 15.48
N PHE A 58 -9.06 -8.56 14.87
CA PHE A 58 -8.09 -9.36 14.13
C PHE A 58 -7.54 -8.62 12.89
N VAL A 59 -8.43 -7.99 12.11
CA VAL A 59 -8.02 -7.26 10.90
C VAL A 59 -7.23 -6.00 11.26
N LEU A 60 -7.64 -5.29 12.31
CA LEU A 60 -6.90 -4.15 12.83
C LEU A 60 -5.49 -4.55 13.33
N LEU A 61 -5.36 -5.67 14.06
CA LEU A 61 -4.06 -6.18 14.51
C LEU A 61 -3.16 -6.58 13.33
N PHE A 62 -3.73 -7.26 12.32
CA PHE A 62 -3.01 -7.62 11.11
C PHE A 62 -2.49 -6.39 10.37
N LEU A 63 -3.35 -5.37 10.18
CA LEU A 63 -2.95 -4.11 9.55
C LEU A 63 -1.86 -3.39 10.35
N PHE A 64 -1.98 -3.35 11.68
CA PHE A 64 -0.98 -2.75 12.53
C PHE A 64 0.39 -3.46 12.42
N ALA A 65 0.38 -4.79 12.45
CA ALA A 65 1.58 -5.60 12.27
C ALA A 65 2.20 -5.39 10.87
N ALA A 66 1.36 -5.37 9.82
CA ALA A 66 1.82 -5.15 8.45
C ALA A 66 2.48 -3.77 8.29
N ILE A 67 1.87 -2.70 8.81
CA ILE A 67 2.45 -1.35 8.79
C ILE A 67 3.75 -1.30 9.61
N SER A 68 3.80 -1.97 10.75
CA SER A 68 4.99 -2.01 11.61
C SER A 68 6.16 -2.74 10.93
N ILE A 69 5.90 -3.88 10.30
CA ILE A 69 6.91 -4.62 9.53
C ILE A 69 7.37 -3.79 8.34
N MET A 70 6.44 -3.13 7.64
CA MET A 70 6.74 -2.26 6.50
C MET A 70 7.64 -1.09 6.91
N LEU A 71 7.37 -0.46 8.05
CA LEU A 71 8.25 0.55 8.64
C LEU A 71 9.61 -0.05 9.00
N LEU A 72 9.64 -1.21 9.65
CA LEU A 72 10.88 -1.87 10.06
C LEU A 72 11.75 -2.18 8.84
N ILE A 73 11.18 -2.74 7.77
CA ILE A 73 11.86 -2.97 6.49
C ILE A 73 12.43 -1.65 5.95
N LYS A 74 11.64 -0.56 5.93
CA LYS A 74 12.12 0.75 5.46
C LYS A 74 13.24 1.33 6.35
N PHE A 75 13.28 1.00 7.63
CA PHE A 75 14.31 1.45 8.56
C PHE A 75 15.56 0.55 8.56
N THR A 76 15.43 -0.75 8.30
CA THR A 76 16.53 -1.72 8.40
C THR A 76 17.18 -2.04 7.07
N LEU A 77 16.45 -2.03 5.96
CA LEU A 77 17.06 -2.13 4.65
C LEU A 77 17.65 -0.78 4.27
N ALA A 78 18.97 -0.78 4.06
CA ALA A 78 19.75 0.39 3.70
C ALA A 78 19.14 1.13 2.48
N PRO A 79 19.26 2.46 2.43
CA PRO A 79 18.75 3.30 1.33
C PRO A 79 19.25 2.87 -0.06
N ASP A 80 20.33 2.08 -0.12
CA ASP A 80 20.95 1.56 -1.34
C ASP A 80 20.11 0.48 -2.04
N ILE A 81 19.27 -0.26 -1.30
CA ILE A 81 18.34 -1.27 -1.84
C ILE A 81 16.94 -0.66 -2.03
N VAL A 82 16.61 0.35 -1.22
CA VAL A 82 15.30 1.00 -1.17
C VAL A 82 15.24 2.27 -2.03
N GLY A 83 16.32 2.64 -2.75
CA GLY A 83 16.42 3.64 -3.85
C GLY A 83 15.83 5.04 -3.62
N SER A 84 15.22 5.25 -2.48
CA SER A 84 14.47 6.42 -2.07
C SER A 84 15.24 6.93 -0.86
N GLU A 85 15.75 8.16 -0.95
CA GLU A 85 16.21 8.87 0.24
C GLU A 85 15.18 8.64 1.35
N LEU A 86 15.65 8.26 2.55
CA LEU A 86 14.86 8.13 3.77
C LEU A 86 14.28 9.51 4.12
N SER A 87 13.31 9.95 3.33
CA SER A 87 12.65 11.21 3.46
C SER A 87 11.56 11.00 4.48
N ILE A 88 11.63 11.75 5.56
CA ILE A 88 10.60 11.83 6.63
C ILE A 88 9.21 11.98 6.01
N ARG A 89 9.10 12.65 4.86
CA ARG A 89 7.86 12.87 4.12
C ARG A 89 7.23 11.57 3.61
N SER A 90 8.03 10.58 3.22
CA SER A 90 7.57 9.27 2.74
C SER A 90 7.13 8.33 3.87
N LEU A 91 7.66 8.53 5.08
CA LEU A 91 7.32 7.74 6.27
C LEU A 91 6.06 8.27 6.97
N LEU A 92 5.81 9.59 6.86
CA LEU A 92 4.70 10.28 7.50
C LEU A 92 3.34 9.56 7.36
N PRO A 93 2.87 9.14 6.17
CA PRO A 93 1.57 8.48 6.05
C PRO A 93 1.51 7.11 6.74
N PHE A 94 2.62 6.38 6.78
CA PHE A 94 2.69 5.07 7.46
C PHE A 94 2.70 5.23 8.97
N VAL A 95 3.46 6.21 9.49
CA VAL A 95 3.48 6.53 10.93
C VAL A 95 2.11 7.03 11.38
N ALA A 96 1.50 7.97 10.65
CA ALA A 96 0.17 8.48 10.94
C ALA A 96 -0.90 7.38 10.88
N GLY A 97 -0.89 6.56 9.82
CA GLY A 97 -1.81 5.43 9.67
C GLY A 97 -1.64 4.39 10.78
N GLY A 98 -0.40 4.06 11.13
CA GLY A 98 -0.08 3.15 12.23
C GLY A 98 -0.59 3.67 13.58
N LEU A 99 -0.43 4.96 13.87
CA LEU A 99 -0.96 5.58 15.09
C LEU A 99 -2.48 5.56 15.15
N VAL A 100 -3.17 5.85 14.03
CA VAL A 100 -4.64 5.81 13.96
C VAL A 100 -5.15 4.39 14.22
N ILE A 101 -4.55 3.38 13.58
CA ILE A 101 -4.92 1.97 13.74
C ILE A 101 -4.59 1.50 15.17
N GLY A 102 -3.43 1.86 15.71
CA GLY A 102 -3.03 1.55 17.08
C GLY A 102 -3.96 2.16 18.11
N GLY A 103 -4.36 3.43 17.94
CA GLY A 103 -5.35 4.09 18.79
C GLY A 103 -6.72 3.42 18.73
N ALA A 104 -7.18 3.06 17.54
CA ALA A 104 -8.43 2.31 17.36
C ALA A 104 -8.37 0.92 18.03
N LEU A 105 -7.22 0.23 17.96
CA LEU A 105 -7.00 -1.03 18.66
C LEU A 105 -7.08 -0.89 20.17
N ILE A 106 -6.39 0.11 20.73
CA ILE A 106 -6.44 0.39 22.17
C ILE A 106 -7.89 0.67 22.58
N TYR A 107 -8.61 1.49 21.81
CA TYR A 107 -10.00 1.80 22.08
C TYR A 107 -10.90 0.55 22.06
N PHE A 108 -10.83 -0.29 21.03
CA PHE A 108 -11.66 -1.50 20.95
C PHE A 108 -11.23 -2.64 21.89
N THR A 109 -9.97 -2.66 22.31
CA THR A 109 -9.44 -3.72 23.17
C THR A 109 -9.62 -3.40 24.64
N PHE A 110 -9.42 -2.14 25.05
CA PHE A 110 -9.38 -1.75 26.46
C PHE A 110 -10.50 -0.80 26.90
N ILE A 111 -11.02 0.05 26.00
CA ILE A 111 -12.04 1.05 26.39
C ILE A 111 -13.44 0.54 26.09
N LYS A 112 -13.63 -0.07 24.92
CA LYS A 112 -14.91 -0.60 24.44
C LYS A 112 -14.97 -2.12 24.52
N SER A 113 -14.33 -2.72 25.53
CA SER A 113 -14.44 -4.16 25.79
C SER A 113 -15.75 -4.45 26.52
N GLU A 114 -16.85 -4.42 25.79
CA GLU A 114 -18.16 -4.93 26.20
C GLU A 114 -18.72 -5.81 25.08
#